data_AF-A0A924PXP0-F1
#
_entry.id   AF-A0A924PXP0-F1
#
_cell.length_a   1.000
_cell.length_b   1.000
_cell.length_c   1.000
_cell.angle_alpha   90.00
_cell.angle_beta   90.00
_cell.angle_gamma   90.00
#
_symmetry.space_group_name_H-M   'P 1'
#
loop_
_entity.id
_entity.type
_entity.pdbx_description
1 polymer ?
#
loop_
_entity_poly.entity_id
_entity_poly.type
_entity_poly.pdbx_seq_one_letter_code
_entity_poly.pdbx_strand_id
1 'polypeptide(L)'
;MKSITLPVFYQATLPPMESDFDEATEIRKRAGRITSASAAIEELMVAIIAATLFEEVVRRRELVVGSMLRSDWCSFAAKRKLLSIAIKEFKLISGPSKEELEKLLRGVSRYRNAFAHGRLVHNIDCHELHYFEGSPCVRRLDDTYFEELEHVFLSAWSELQSMQEALGAS
;
A
#
# COMPACT_ATOMS: atom_id res chain seq x y z
N MET A 1 20.33 0.84 11.06
CA MET A 1 18.88 0.75 10.76
C MET A 1 18.53 -0.66 10.31
N LYS A 2 17.45 -1.25 10.83
CA LYS A 2 16.99 -2.60 10.44
C LYS A 2 16.49 -2.67 8.99
N SER A 3 16.53 -3.86 8.39
CA SER A 3 15.91 -4.17 7.10
C SER A 3 14.39 -4.27 7.26
N ILE A 4 13.62 -3.55 6.44
CA ILE A 4 12.15 -3.59 6.42
C ILE A 4 11.68 -4.73 5.52
N THR A 5 10.70 -5.51 5.98
CA THR A 5 10.07 -6.60 5.23
C THR A 5 8.70 -6.14 4.73
N LEU A 6 8.59 -5.85 3.43
CA LEU A 6 7.32 -5.48 2.79
C LEU A 6 6.96 -6.50 1.70
N PRO A 7 5.67 -6.64 1.34
CA PRO A 7 5.28 -7.35 0.12
C PRO A 7 5.89 -6.62 -1.09
N VAL A 8 6.62 -7.31 -1.97
CA VAL A 8 7.30 -6.66 -3.11
C VAL A 8 7.03 -7.41 -4.41
N PHE A 9 6.75 -6.66 -5.49
CA PHE A 9 6.69 -7.20 -6.85
C PHE A 9 8.06 -7.26 -7.55
N TYR A 10 9.09 -6.60 -7.00
CA TYR A 10 10.39 -6.45 -7.65
C TYR A 10 11.55 -6.49 -6.65
N GLN A 11 12.50 -7.41 -6.85
CA GLN A 11 13.82 -7.39 -6.20
C GLN A 11 14.81 -6.70 -7.15
N ALA A 12 14.99 -5.39 -7.03
CA ALA A 12 16.06 -4.72 -7.75
C ALA A 12 17.39 -4.91 -6.98
N THR A 13 18.34 -5.63 -7.58
CA THR A 13 19.74 -5.65 -7.14
C THR A 13 20.46 -4.41 -7.67
N LEU A 14 21.03 -3.62 -6.78
CA LEU A 14 21.88 -2.47 -7.12
C LEU A 14 23.32 -2.75 -6.69
N PRO A 15 24.33 -2.21 -7.42
CA PRO A 15 25.74 -2.42 -7.14
C PRO A 15 26.15 -1.80 -5.79
N PRO A 16 27.21 -2.31 -5.14
CA PRO A 16 27.65 -1.81 -3.84
C PRO A 16 28.49 -0.55 -4.03
N MET A 17 28.29 0.52 -3.22
CA MET A 17 29.34 1.56 -2.98
C MET A 17 28.98 2.63 -1.91
N GLU A 18 29.98 2.90 -1.05
CA GLU A 18 30.37 4.03 -0.14
C GLU A 18 29.37 4.77 0.80
N SER A 19 29.85 5.06 2.03
CA SER A 19 29.09 5.07 3.30
C SER A 19 28.27 6.30 3.68
N ASP A 20 28.58 7.51 3.19
CA ASP A 20 27.77 8.72 3.52
C ASP A 20 26.70 8.99 2.44
N PHE A 21 26.88 8.42 1.25
CA PHE A 21 25.84 8.28 0.24
C PHE A 21 24.82 7.20 0.59
N ASP A 22 25.12 6.38 1.60
CA ASP A 22 24.41 5.14 1.91
C ASP A 22 23.03 5.44 2.52
N GLU A 23 22.92 6.31 3.52
CA GLU A 23 21.65 6.46 4.26
C GLU A 23 20.54 7.17 3.46
N ALA A 24 20.86 8.24 2.74
CA ALA A 24 19.90 8.90 1.85
C ALA A 24 19.49 8.01 0.66
N THR A 25 20.39 7.17 0.18
CA THR A 25 20.12 6.20 -0.88
C THR A 25 19.28 5.04 -0.35
N GLU A 26 19.54 4.56 0.87
CA GLU A 26 18.74 3.55 1.56
C GLU A 26 17.31 4.06 1.82
N ILE A 27 17.12 5.32 2.20
CA ILE A 27 15.78 5.90 2.33
C ILE A 27 15.08 5.99 0.97
N ARG A 28 15.78 6.31 -0.11
CA ARG A 28 15.19 6.26 -1.47
C ARG A 28 14.84 4.84 -1.90
N LYS A 29 15.69 3.84 -1.60
CA LYS A 29 15.38 2.42 -1.85
C LYS A 29 14.14 1.99 -1.06
N ARG A 30 14.03 2.42 0.20
CA ARG A 30 12.84 2.19 1.04
C ARG A 30 11.60 2.85 0.44
N ALA A 31 11.70 4.10 -0.04
CA ALA A 31 10.60 4.79 -0.71
C ALA A 31 10.09 4.02 -1.96
N GLY A 32 11.02 3.49 -2.76
CA GLY A 32 10.69 2.61 -3.89
C GLY A 32 9.97 1.34 -3.44
N ARG A 33 10.47 0.68 -2.38
CA ARG A 33 9.82 -0.51 -1.78
C ARG A 33 8.41 -0.19 -1.24
N ILE A 34 8.22 0.93 -0.57
CA ILE A 34 6.92 1.36 -0.02
C ILE A 34 5.91 1.59 -1.15
N THR A 35 6.35 2.22 -2.23
CA THR A 35 5.52 2.45 -3.42
C THR A 35 5.16 1.13 -4.11
N SER A 36 6.13 0.23 -4.26
CA SER A 36 5.90 -1.11 -4.82
C SER A 36 4.96 -1.95 -3.95
N ALA A 37 5.13 -1.94 -2.64
CA ALA A 37 4.26 -2.65 -1.70
C ALA A 37 2.83 -2.11 -1.73
N SER A 38 2.67 -0.79 -1.90
CA SER A 38 1.37 -0.16 -2.06
C SER A 38 0.68 -0.61 -3.35
N ALA A 39 1.44 -0.72 -4.45
CA ALA A 39 0.92 -1.26 -5.72
C ALA A 39 0.53 -2.74 -5.59
N ALA A 40 1.28 -3.52 -4.82
CA ALA A 40 0.94 -4.92 -4.55
C ALA A 40 -0.40 -5.05 -3.80
N ILE A 41 -0.59 -4.21 -2.78
CA ILE A 41 -1.86 -4.11 -2.05
C ILE A 41 -2.99 -3.65 -2.99
N GLU A 42 -2.76 -2.66 -3.86
CA GLU A 42 -3.75 -2.25 -4.86
C GLU A 42 -4.18 -3.40 -5.76
N GLU A 43 -3.24 -4.21 -6.26
CA GLU A 43 -3.57 -5.36 -7.12
C GLU A 43 -4.40 -6.42 -6.38
N LEU A 44 -4.12 -6.69 -5.09
CA LEU A 44 -4.98 -7.55 -4.27
C LEU A 44 -6.40 -6.99 -4.13
N MET A 45 -6.52 -5.68 -3.88
CA MET A 45 -7.82 -5.03 -3.80
C MET A 45 -8.59 -5.17 -5.13
N VAL A 46 -7.91 -4.94 -6.26
CA VAL A 46 -8.48 -5.10 -7.60
C VAL A 46 -8.93 -6.54 -7.83
N ALA A 47 -8.13 -7.53 -7.43
CA ALA A 47 -8.49 -8.94 -7.57
C ALA A 47 -9.76 -9.29 -6.79
N ILE A 48 -9.88 -8.84 -5.53
CA ILE A 48 -11.06 -9.06 -4.68
C ILE A 48 -12.29 -8.36 -5.24
N ILE A 49 -12.17 -7.09 -5.63
CA ILE A 49 -13.24 -6.32 -6.27
C ILE A 49 -13.72 -7.02 -7.54
N ALA A 50 -12.78 -7.49 -8.36
CA ALA A 50 -13.07 -8.18 -9.60
C ALA A 50 -13.74 -9.54 -9.38
N ALA A 51 -13.35 -10.27 -8.34
CA ALA A 51 -13.92 -11.57 -8.01
C ALA A 51 -15.36 -11.46 -7.48
N THR A 52 -15.72 -10.32 -6.90
CA THR A 52 -17.01 -10.10 -6.26
C THR A 52 -17.98 -9.33 -7.15
N LEU A 53 -17.71 -8.05 -7.41
CA LEU A 53 -18.63 -7.17 -8.17
C LEU A 53 -18.79 -7.56 -9.64
N PHE A 54 -17.90 -8.40 -10.18
CA PHE A 54 -17.89 -8.77 -11.60
C PHE A 54 -17.93 -10.28 -11.82
N GLU A 55 -18.38 -11.05 -10.82
CA GLU A 55 -18.52 -12.50 -10.88
C GLU A 55 -19.37 -12.93 -12.10
N GLU A 56 -20.53 -12.30 -12.31
CA GLU A 56 -21.46 -12.64 -13.38
C GLU A 56 -21.00 -12.18 -14.78
N VAL A 57 -19.99 -11.31 -14.86
CA VAL A 57 -19.56 -10.65 -16.12
C VAL A 57 -18.16 -11.10 -16.56
N VAL A 58 -17.85 -12.39 -16.37
CA VAL A 58 -16.52 -12.99 -16.63
C VAL A 58 -15.93 -12.57 -17.98
N ARG A 59 -16.72 -12.62 -19.06
CA ARG A 59 -16.25 -12.29 -20.43
C ARG A 59 -15.83 -10.82 -20.63
N ARG A 60 -16.29 -9.89 -19.79
CA ARG A 60 -15.91 -8.46 -19.84
C ARG A 60 -15.14 -8.01 -18.61
N ARG A 61 -14.89 -8.91 -17.67
CA ARG A 61 -14.17 -8.65 -16.42
C ARG A 61 -12.79 -8.07 -16.71
N GLU A 62 -12.03 -8.68 -17.63
CA GLU A 62 -10.70 -8.16 -17.99
C GLU A 62 -10.75 -6.78 -18.63
N LEU A 63 -11.77 -6.50 -19.45
CA LEU A 63 -11.97 -5.18 -20.03
C LEU A 63 -12.17 -4.14 -18.92
N VAL A 64 -13.06 -4.38 -17.97
CA VAL A 64 -13.33 -3.44 -16.86
C VAL A 64 -12.14 -3.33 -15.91
N VAL A 65 -11.51 -4.46 -15.56
CA VAL A 65 -10.31 -4.48 -14.71
C VAL A 65 -9.18 -3.70 -15.35
N GLY A 66 -8.87 -3.98 -16.62
CA GLY A 66 -7.77 -3.33 -17.34
C GLY A 66 -8.04 -1.86 -17.66
N SER A 67 -9.24 -1.53 -18.13
CA SER A 67 -9.56 -0.17 -18.59
C SER A 67 -10.01 0.79 -17.48
N MET A 68 -10.58 0.30 -16.38
CA MET A 68 -11.04 1.14 -15.28
C MET A 68 -10.19 0.91 -14.04
N LEU A 69 -10.18 -0.31 -13.48
CA LEU A 69 -9.59 -0.54 -12.15
C LEU A 69 -8.06 -0.37 -12.14
N ARG A 70 -7.34 -0.87 -13.14
CA ARG A 70 -5.88 -0.72 -13.23
C ARG A 70 -5.42 0.60 -13.84
N SER A 71 -6.36 1.38 -14.39
CA SER A 71 -6.04 2.69 -14.97
C SER A 71 -5.86 3.75 -13.89
N ASP A 72 -5.16 4.83 -14.25
CA ASP A 72 -4.99 6.01 -13.39
C ASP A 72 -6.31 6.71 -13.05
N TRP A 73 -7.38 6.42 -13.80
CA TRP A 73 -8.71 6.95 -13.52
C TRP A 73 -9.28 6.41 -12.19
N CYS A 74 -8.94 5.18 -11.82
CA CYS A 74 -9.35 4.59 -10.55
C CYS A 74 -8.25 4.74 -9.49
N SER A 75 -8.23 5.86 -8.78
CA SER A 75 -7.26 6.10 -7.70
C SER A 75 -7.35 5.05 -6.57
N PHE A 76 -6.28 4.90 -5.78
CA PHE A 76 -6.27 4.06 -4.56
C PHE A 76 -7.48 4.33 -3.67
N ALA A 77 -7.84 5.60 -3.46
CA ALA A 77 -8.98 5.98 -2.66
C ALA A 77 -10.32 5.53 -3.26
N ALA A 78 -10.46 5.56 -4.59
CA ALA A 78 -11.64 5.04 -5.28
C ALA A 78 -11.72 3.51 -5.15
N LYS A 79 -10.61 2.79 -5.36
CA LYS A 79 -10.51 1.34 -5.15
C LYS A 79 -10.88 0.95 -3.72
N ARG A 80 -10.40 1.68 -2.71
CA ARG A 80 -10.72 1.45 -1.30
C ARG A 80 -12.22 1.61 -1.01
N LYS A 81 -12.86 2.62 -1.60
CA LYS A 81 -14.32 2.78 -1.52
C LYS A 81 -15.06 1.61 -2.18
N LEU A 82 -14.64 1.21 -3.38
CA LEU A 82 -15.22 0.06 -4.08
C LEU A 82 -15.06 -1.24 -3.28
N LEU A 83 -13.89 -1.48 -2.70
CA LEU A 83 -13.65 -2.62 -1.82
C LEU A 83 -14.57 -2.58 -0.59
N SER A 84 -14.75 -1.42 0.04
CA SER A 84 -15.66 -1.28 1.19
C SER A 84 -17.12 -1.57 0.83
N ILE A 85 -17.53 -1.23 -0.40
CA ILE A 85 -18.83 -1.59 -0.95
C ILE A 85 -18.91 -3.11 -1.15
N ALA A 86 -17.92 -3.72 -1.81
CA ALA A 86 -17.86 -5.17 -2.01
C ALA A 86 -17.93 -5.94 -0.68
N ILE A 87 -17.12 -5.54 0.31
CA ILE A 87 -17.14 -6.14 1.66
C ILE A 87 -18.54 -6.07 2.28
N LYS A 88 -19.23 -4.95 2.11
CA LYS A 88 -20.57 -4.75 2.69
C LYS A 88 -21.63 -5.62 1.99
N GLU A 89 -21.69 -5.56 0.66
CA GLU A 89 -22.73 -6.24 -0.11
C GLU A 89 -22.56 -7.76 -0.09
N PHE A 90 -21.33 -8.26 -0.17
CA PHE A 90 -21.03 -9.69 -0.17
C PHE A 90 -20.68 -10.24 1.23
N LYS A 91 -20.76 -9.40 2.27
CA LYS A 91 -20.50 -9.78 3.69
C LYS A 91 -19.16 -10.50 3.89
N LEU A 92 -18.11 -10.05 3.21
CA LEU A 92 -16.80 -10.73 3.17
C LEU A 92 -16.11 -10.81 4.54
N ILE A 93 -16.32 -9.82 5.40
CA ILE A 93 -15.77 -9.76 6.77
C ILE A 93 -16.76 -9.08 7.72
N SER A 94 -16.60 -9.35 9.02
CA SER A 94 -17.45 -8.81 10.08
C SER A 94 -17.06 -7.38 10.50
N GLY A 95 -17.96 -6.70 11.23
CA GLY A 95 -17.88 -5.26 11.52
C GLY A 95 -16.53 -4.77 12.08
N PRO A 96 -16.01 -5.32 13.18
CA PRO A 96 -14.72 -4.88 13.75
C PRO A 96 -13.53 -5.02 12.79
N SER A 97 -13.49 -6.13 12.04
CA SER A 97 -12.43 -6.38 11.05
C SER A 97 -12.52 -5.40 9.86
N LYS A 98 -13.74 -4.98 9.48
CA LYS A 98 -13.94 -4.00 8.42
C LYS A 98 -13.36 -2.63 8.77
N GLU A 99 -13.59 -2.17 10.00
CA GLU A 99 -13.08 -0.88 10.46
C GLU A 99 -11.56 -0.88 10.56
N GLU A 100 -10.96 -1.97 11.06
CA GLU A 100 -9.51 -2.09 11.13
C GLU A 100 -8.88 -2.17 9.75
N LEU A 101 -9.44 -2.95 8.81
CA LEU A 101 -8.94 -3.00 7.43
C LEU A 101 -9.00 -1.61 6.75
N GLU A 102 -10.10 -0.88 6.94
CA GLU A 102 -10.26 0.47 6.42
C GLU A 102 -9.21 1.44 6.99
N LYS A 103 -8.90 1.33 8.29
CA LYS A 103 -7.85 2.10 8.96
C LYS A 103 -6.46 1.75 8.41
N LEU A 104 -6.17 0.46 8.23
CA LEU A 104 -4.92 -0.03 7.64
C LEU A 104 -4.74 0.49 6.21
N LEU A 105 -5.75 0.38 5.35
CA LEU A 105 -5.70 0.86 3.96
C LEU A 105 -5.56 2.39 3.85
N ARG A 106 -6.16 3.15 4.77
CA ARG A 106 -5.87 4.60 4.88
C ARG A 106 -4.41 4.85 5.27
N GLY A 107 -3.88 4.06 6.19
CA GLY A 107 -2.45 4.09 6.55
C GLY A 107 -1.54 3.84 5.36
N VAL A 108 -1.77 2.78 4.59
CA VAL A 108 -1.05 2.47 3.34
C VAL A 108 -1.09 3.64 2.37
N SER A 109 -2.29 4.18 2.10
CA SER A 109 -2.45 5.34 1.21
C SER A 109 -1.68 6.56 1.70
N ARG A 110 -1.68 6.82 3.01
CA ARG A 110 -0.97 7.95 3.61
C ARG A 110 0.54 7.79 3.45
N TYR A 111 1.10 6.63 3.81
CA TYR A 111 2.54 6.37 3.65
C TYR A 111 2.95 6.45 2.18
N ARG A 112 2.20 5.81 1.26
CA ARG A 112 2.44 5.93 -0.18
C ARG A 112 2.50 7.39 -0.63
N ASN A 113 1.50 8.19 -0.30
CA ASN A 113 1.42 9.59 -0.72
C ASN A 113 2.54 10.43 -0.12
N ALA A 114 2.88 10.18 1.15
CA ALA A 114 3.98 10.85 1.83
C ALA A 114 5.32 10.55 1.12
N PHE A 115 5.59 9.30 0.73
CA PHE A 115 6.84 8.95 0.04
C PHE A 115 6.84 9.29 -1.46
N ALA A 116 5.68 9.35 -2.12
CA ALA A 116 5.57 9.68 -3.54
C ALA A 116 5.64 11.19 -3.81
N HIS A 117 5.13 12.02 -2.89
CA HIS A 117 5.01 13.47 -3.09
C HIS A 117 5.72 14.29 -2.01
N GLY A 118 6.13 13.66 -0.91
CA GLY A 118 6.86 14.33 0.15
C GLY A 118 8.30 14.61 -0.23
N ARG A 119 8.88 15.56 0.49
CA ARG A 119 10.27 15.96 0.38
C ARG A 119 11.05 15.33 1.52
N LEU A 120 12.09 14.57 1.16
CA LEU A 120 13.09 14.12 2.11
C LEU A 120 14.02 15.29 2.44
N VAL A 121 14.13 15.59 3.73
CA VAL A 121 15.01 16.60 4.29
C VAL A 121 16.00 15.89 5.19
N HIS A 122 17.28 16.19 5.01
CA HIS A 122 18.35 15.68 5.85
C HIS A 122 18.87 16.82 6.73
N ASN A 123 18.87 16.60 8.04
CA ASN A 123 19.51 17.45 9.02
C ASN A 123 20.66 16.67 9.67
N ILE A 124 21.56 17.36 10.37
CA ILE A 124 22.80 16.81 10.94
C ILE A 124 22.55 15.53 11.76
N ASP A 125 21.42 15.45 12.47
CA ASP A 125 21.10 14.36 13.40
C ASP A 125 19.90 13.49 12.99
N CYS A 126 19.19 13.83 11.90
CA CYS A 126 17.97 13.12 11.52
C CYS A 126 17.59 13.26 10.04
N HIS A 127 16.90 12.22 9.55
CA HIS A 127 16.17 12.26 8.30
C HIS A 127 14.69 12.53 8.56
N GLU A 128 14.12 13.46 7.81
CA GLU A 128 12.73 13.87 7.94
C GLU A 128 11.99 13.75 6.61
N LEU A 129 10.75 13.30 6.67
CA LEU A 129 9.80 13.33 5.56
C LEU A 129 8.81 14.47 5.78
N HIS A 130 8.88 15.45 4.88
CA HIS A 130 7.99 16.61 4.85
C HIS A 130 6.92 16.37 3.79
N TYR A 131 5.65 16.34 4.17
CA TYR A 131 4.55 16.09 3.23
C TYR A 131 3.29 16.85 3.66
N PHE A 132 2.26 16.83 2.83
CA PHE A 132 0.99 17.51 3.11
C PHE A 132 -0.15 16.50 3.21
N GLU A 133 -0.92 16.57 4.29
CA GLU A 133 -2.11 15.74 4.52
C GLU A 133 -3.21 16.61 5.16
N GLY A 134 -3.79 17.53 4.38
CA GLY A 134 -4.70 18.56 4.89
C GLY A 134 -3.98 19.71 5.62
N SER A 135 -2.84 19.42 6.24
CA SER A 135 -1.89 20.38 6.80
C SER A 135 -0.44 19.93 6.57
N PRO A 136 0.55 20.83 6.69
CA PRO A 136 1.96 20.45 6.64
C PRO A 136 2.30 19.45 7.74
N CYS A 137 2.93 18.35 7.36
CA CYS A 137 3.34 17.26 8.23
C CYS A 137 4.85 17.04 8.13
N VAL A 138 5.49 16.85 9.28
CA VAL A 138 6.89 16.45 9.38
C VAL A 138 6.95 15.16 10.19
N ARG A 139 7.68 14.17 9.67
CA ARG A 139 7.91 12.89 10.33
C ARG A 139 9.39 12.55 10.33
N ARG A 140 9.93 12.23 11.50
CA ARG A 140 11.27 11.67 11.62
C ARG A 140 11.27 10.25 11.08
N LEU A 141 12.27 9.91 10.28
CA LEU A 141 12.45 8.59 9.69
C LEU A 141 13.39 7.75 10.56
N ASP A 142 12.91 7.38 11.74
CA ASP A 142 13.61 6.48 12.66
C ASP A 142 13.06 5.04 12.58
N ASP A 143 13.68 4.12 13.33
CA ASP A 143 13.27 2.71 13.32
C ASP A 143 11.80 2.55 13.77
N THR A 144 11.31 3.37 14.71
CA THR A 144 9.91 3.33 15.16
C THR A 144 8.95 3.69 14.03
N TYR A 145 9.25 4.74 13.25
CA TYR A 145 8.45 5.09 12.08
C TYR A 145 8.36 3.94 11.07
N PHE A 146 9.48 3.26 10.82
CA PHE A 146 9.50 2.15 9.87
C PHE A 146 8.84 0.88 10.41
N GLU A 147 8.93 0.61 11.71
CA GLU A 147 8.21 -0.49 12.36
C GLU A 147 6.68 -0.29 12.29
N GLU A 148 6.19 0.93 12.52
CA GLU A 148 4.76 1.27 12.36
C GLU A 148 4.31 1.11 10.90
N LEU A 149 5.11 1.60 9.95
CA LEU A 149 4.84 1.46 8.53
C LEU A 149 4.77 -0.03 8.15
N GLU A 150 5.77 -0.81 8.54
CA GLU A 150 5.85 -2.24 8.25
C GLU A 150 4.64 -2.99 8.80
N HIS A 151 4.25 -2.73 10.05
CA HIS A 151 3.04 -3.29 10.63
C HIS A 151 1.80 -2.94 9.79
N VAL A 152 1.62 -1.67 9.40
CA VAL A 152 0.43 -1.26 8.63
C VAL A 152 0.35 -2.00 7.30
N PHE A 153 1.47 -2.14 6.59
CA PHE A 153 1.53 -2.81 5.30
C PHE A 153 1.31 -4.32 5.43
N LEU A 154 1.99 -4.98 6.36
CA LEU A 154 1.88 -6.43 6.56
C LEU A 154 0.48 -6.82 7.04
N SER A 155 -0.12 -6.07 7.97
CA SER A 155 -1.48 -6.32 8.41
C SER A 155 -2.49 -6.11 7.30
N ALA A 156 -2.37 -5.02 6.51
CA ALA A 156 -3.26 -4.79 5.36
C ALA A 156 -3.17 -5.93 4.35
N TRP A 157 -1.94 -6.37 4.04
CA TRP A 157 -1.69 -7.49 3.14
C TRP A 157 -2.33 -8.78 3.64
N SER A 158 -2.07 -9.14 4.91
CA SER A 158 -2.58 -10.38 5.52
C SER A 158 -4.10 -10.46 5.50
N GLU A 159 -4.78 -9.37 5.84
CA GLU A 159 -6.25 -9.30 5.84
C GLU A 159 -6.82 -9.46 4.42
N LEU A 160 -6.24 -8.78 3.44
CA LEU A 160 -6.66 -8.90 2.04
C LEU A 160 -6.39 -10.29 1.48
N GLN A 161 -5.22 -10.86 1.78
CA GLN A 161 -4.86 -12.20 1.32
C GLN A 161 -5.82 -13.26 1.89
N SER A 162 -6.11 -13.20 3.20
CA SER A 162 -7.09 -14.11 3.83
C SER A 162 -8.47 -14.01 3.18
N MET A 163 -8.89 -12.79 2.82
CA MET A 163 -10.15 -12.56 2.10
C MET A 163 -10.13 -13.12 0.68
N GLN A 164 -9.02 -12.94 -0.05
CA GLN A 164 -8.86 -13.48 -1.39
C GLN A 164 -8.87 -15.02 -1.40
N GLU A 165 -8.20 -15.65 -0.43
CA GLU A 165 -8.17 -17.11 -0.27
C GLU A 165 -9.57 -17.66 0.02
N ALA A 166 -10.35 -17.00 0.88
CA ALA A 166 -11.74 -17.37 1.15
C ALA A 166 -12.63 -17.29 -0.12
N LEU A 167 -12.39 -16.32 -0.99
CA LEU A 167 -13.10 -16.17 -2.27
C LEU A 167 -12.67 -17.20 -3.32
N GLY A 168 -11.41 -17.65 -3.30
CA GLY A 168 -10.88 -18.65 -4.24
C GLY A 168 -11.14 -20.11 -3.84
N ALA A 169 -11.50 -20.35 -2.57
CA ALA A 169 -11.89 -21.67 -2.06
C ALA A 169 -13.40 -21.98 -2.23
N SER A 170 -14.16 -21.05 -2.81
CA SER A 170 -15.59 -21.17 -3.12
C SER A 170 -15.80 -21.56 -4.58
#